data_AF-A0A5C7AU83-F1
#
_entry.id   AF-A0A5C7AU83-F1
#
_cell.length_a   1.000
_cell.length_b   1.000
_cell.length_c   1.000
_cell.angle_alpha   90.00
_cell.angle_beta   90.00
_cell.angle_gamma   90.00
#
_symmetry.space_group_name_H-M   'P 1'
#
loop_
_entity.id
_entity.type
_entity.pdbx_description
1 polymer ?
#
loop_
_entity_poly.entity_id
_entity_poly.type
_entity_poly.pdbx_seq_one_letter_code
_entity_poly.pdbx_strand_id
1 'polypeptide(L)'
;MEIMEGTKDDYLISTSVDKLDLKLIYNFLSTESGWSNGISFETVNKSIENSLNFGVYIRSQQIGFGRVITDFSTIARIRDVFEL
;
A
#
# COMPACT_ATOMS: atom_id res chain seq x y z
N MET A 1 5.41 0.14 14.90
CA MET A 1 6.19 -0.87 14.17
C MET A 1 7.43 -0.19 13.63
N GLU A 2 8.57 -0.87 13.55
CA GLU A 2 9.73 -0.29 12.87
C GLU A 2 9.46 -0.20 11.37
N ILE A 3 9.97 0.86 10.74
CA ILE A 3 9.91 1.03 9.29
C ILE A 3 10.92 0.04 8.68
N MET A 4 10.47 -0.71 7.69
CA MET A 4 11.27 -1.67 6.94
C MET A 4 11.46 -1.16 5.52
N GLU A 5 12.71 -1.14 5.05
CA GLU A 5 13.04 -0.73 3.70
C GLU A 5 13.96 -1.75 3.05
N GLY A 6 13.71 -2.03 1.77
CA GLY A 6 14.55 -2.88 0.93
C GLY A 6 14.80 -2.17 -0.39
N THR A 7 16.04 -2.20 -0.87
CA THR A 7 16.42 -1.60 -2.16
C THR A 7 16.96 -2.67 -3.10
N LYS A 8 16.64 -2.53 -4.39
CA LYS A 8 17.19 -3.35 -5.46
C LYS A 8 17.22 -2.51 -6.74
N ASP A 9 18.41 -2.29 -7.28
CA ASP A 9 18.62 -1.40 -8.43
C ASP A 9 17.98 -0.02 -8.16
N ASP A 10 17.12 0.46 -9.06
CA ASP A 10 16.38 1.72 -8.90
C ASP A 10 15.09 1.60 -8.05
N TYR A 11 14.79 0.40 -7.55
CA TYR A 11 13.58 0.13 -6.78
C TYR A 11 13.81 0.26 -5.27
N LEU A 12 12.86 0.92 -4.60
CA LEU A 12 12.70 0.95 -3.16
C LEU A 12 11.36 0.31 -2.79
N ILE A 13 11.36 -0.59 -1.81
CA ILE A 13 10.16 -1.03 -1.10
C ILE A 13 10.24 -0.45 0.30
N SER A 14 9.17 0.20 0.77
CA SER A 14 9.11 0.80 2.11
C SER A 14 7.78 0.54 2.78
N THR A 15 7.81 0.32 4.09
CA THR A 15 6.60 0.28 4.94
C THR A 15 6.29 1.61 5.63
N SER A 16 7.01 2.69 5.27
CA SER A 16 6.73 4.03 5.77
C SER A 16 5.40 4.56 5.21
N VAL A 17 4.41 4.73 6.09
CA VAL A 17 3.10 5.30 5.72
C VAL A 17 3.24 6.73 5.19
N ASP A 18 4.20 7.51 5.71
CA ASP A 18 4.45 8.89 5.29
C ASP A 18 4.96 9.01 3.85
N LYS A 19 5.47 7.93 3.26
CA LYS A 19 5.90 7.88 1.85
C LYS A 19 4.76 7.51 0.90
N LEU A 20 3.63 7.00 1.40
CA LEU A 20 2.52 6.55 0.57
C LEU A 20 1.77 7.73 -0.06
N ASP A 21 1.54 7.65 -1.36
CA ASP A 21 0.60 8.51 -2.07
C ASP A 21 -0.82 7.95 -1.92
N LEU A 22 -1.52 8.43 -0.89
CA LEU A 22 -2.89 8.03 -0.57
C LEU A 22 -3.87 8.31 -1.71
N LYS A 23 -3.65 9.36 -2.50
CA LYS A 23 -4.55 9.71 -3.61
C LYS A 23 -4.38 8.73 -4.75
N LEU A 24 -3.14 8.37 -5.08
CA LEU A 24 -2.83 7.35 -6.07
C LEU A 24 -3.43 6.00 -5.70
N ILE A 25 -3.25 5.57 -4.44
CA ILE A 25 -3.84 4.31 -3.94
C ILE A 25 -5.38 4.36 -4.01
N TYR A 26 -5.99 5.45 -3.54
CA TYR A 26 -7.43 5.63 -3.59
C TYR A 26 -7.97 5.60 -5.03
N ASN A 27 -7.34 6.33 -5.96
CA ASN A 27 -7.77 6.39 -7.35
C ASN A 27 -7.74 4.99 -7.98
N PHE A 28 -6.63 4.26 -7.82
CA PHE A 28 -6.51 2.90 -8.35
C PHE A 28 -7.59 1.98 -7.75
N LEU A 29 -7.72 1.95 -6.42
CA LEU A 29 -8.67 1.06 -5.76
C LEU A 29 -10.13 1.38 -6.13
N SER A 30 -10.49 2.67 -6.18
CA SER A 30 -11.87 3.10 -6.43
C SER A 30 -12.30 3.03 -7.89
N THR A 31 -11.37 3.05 -8.84
CA THR A 31 -11.69 3.15 -10.27
C THR A 31 -11.08 2.07 -11.17
N GLU A 32 -9.93 1.50 -10.83
CA GLU A 32 -9.19 0.61 -11.74
C GLU A 32 -9.16 -0.84 -11.25
N SER A 33 -9.13 -1.07 -9.94
CA SER A 33 -8.92 -2.40 -9.35
C SER A 33 -10.00 -3.43 -9.70
N GLY A 34 -11.25 -3.00 -9.92
CA GLY A 34 -12.39 -3.91 -10.09
C GLY A 34 -12.89 -4.55 -8.79
N TRP A 35 -12.02 -4.78 -7.79
CA TRP A 35 -12.40 -5.39 -6.49
C TRP A 35 -12.74 -4.38 -5.40
N SER A 36 -12.48 -3.09 -5.60
CA SER A 36 -12.80 -2.02 -4.64
C SER A 36 -13.48 -0.82 -5.29
N ASN A 37 -14.19 -1.05 -6.40
CA ASN A 37 -14.89 0.00 -7.14
C ASN A 37 -15.83 0.81 -6.24
N GLY A 38 -15.69 2.13 -6.29
CA GLY A 38 -16.49 3.06 -5.49
C GLY A 38 -16.17 3.10 -3.98
N ILE A 39 -15.08 2.47 -3.52
CA ILE A 39 -14.62 2.61 -2.13
C ILE A 39 -14.40 4.10 -1.79
N SER A 40 -14.72 4.52 -0.57
CA SER A 40 -14.53 5.91 -0.16
C SER A 40 -13.07 6.18 0.22
N PHE A 41 -12.62 7.43 0.02
CA PHE A 41 -11.28 7.86 0.44
C PHE A 41 -11.05 7.64 1.94
N GLU A 42 -12.05 7.94 2.77
CA GLU A 42 -12.01 7.70 4.22
C GLU A 42 -11.76 6.23 4.57
N THR A 43 -12.41 5.31 3.85
CA THR A 43 -12.23 3.87 4.07
C THR A 43 -10.82 3.43 3.67
N VAL A 44 -10.30 3.92 2.54
CA VAL A 44 -8.91 3.63 2.12
C VAL A 44 -7.92 4.16 3.16
N ASN A 45 -8.06 5.42 3.59
CA ASN A 45 -7.19 6.03 4.60
C ASN A 45 -7.20 5.22 5.90
N LYS A 46 -8.39 4.92 6.43
CA LYS A 46 -8.53 4.11 7.65
C LYS A 46 -7.97 2.70 7.49
N SER A 47 -8.10 2.10 6.31
CA SER A 47 -7.54 0.78 6.03
C SER A 47 -6.01 0.77 6.07
N ILE A 48 -5.37 1.84 5.58
CA ILE A 48 -3.91 2.02 5.59
C ILE A 48 -3.43 2.22 7.03
N GLU A 49 -4.11 3.05 7.82
CA GLU A 49 -3.78 3.26 9.25
C GLU A 49 -3.82 1.98 10.10
N ASN A 50 -4.61 0.97 9.69
CA ASN A 50 -4.87 -0.24 10.47
C ASN A 50 -4.24 -1.52 9.86
N SER A 51 -3.26 -1.37 8.96
CA SER A 51 -2.61 -2.53 8.33
C SER A 51 -1.13 -2.28 8.06
N LEU A 52 -0.39 -3.35 7.76
CA LEU A 52 0.97 -3.23 7.28
C LEU A 52 0.95 -2.99 5.77
N ASN A 53 1.49 -1.85 5.34
CA ASN A 53 1.46 -1.44 3.94
C ASN A 53 2.86 -1.43 3.36
N PHE A 54 2.96 -1.74 2.08
CA PHE A 54 4.18 -1.73 1.30
C PHE A 54 3.97 -0.80 0.11
N GLY A 55 4.75 0.27 0.04
CA GLY A 55 4.86 1.07 -1.18
C GLY A 55 6.08 0.63 -1.99
N VAL A 56 5.94 0.61 -3.31
CA VAL A 56 7.05 0.38 -4.25
C VAL A 56 7.35 1.67 -4.98
N TYR A 57 8.62 2.04 -5.08
CA TYR A 57 9.04 3.34 -5.61
C TYR A 57 10.20 3.19 -6.60
N ILE A 58 10.19 4.04 -7.63
CA ILE A 58 11.36 4.33 -8.49
C ILE A 58 11.61 5.83 -8.43
N ARG A 59 12.85 6.25 -8.11
CA ARG A 59 13.24 7.68 -8.05
C ARG A 59 12.25 8.55 -7.23
N SER A 60 11.80 8.02 -6.09
CA SER A 60 10.81 8.63 -5.18
C SER A 60 9.37 8.72 -5.69
N GLN A 61 9.06 8.23 -6.90
CA GLN A 61 7.69 8.08 -7.38
C GLN A 61 7.14 6.73 -6.97
N GLN A 62 5.96 6.70 -6.35
CA GLN A 62 5.26 5.45 -6.06
C GLN A 62 4.74 4.83 -7.36
N ILE A 63 5.09 3.56 -7.58
CA ILE A 63 4.74 2.76 -8.77
C ILE A 63 4.01 1.46 -8.42
N GLY A 64 3.74 1.23 -7.14
CA GLY A 64 3.02 0.04 -6.69
C GLY A 64 2.67 0.10 -5.22
N PHE A 65 1.79 -0.81 -4.82
CA PHE A 65 1.28 -0.90 -3.46
C PHE A 65 0.91 -2.35 -3.14
N GLY A 66 0.99 -2.71 -1.86
CA GLY A 66 0.47 -3.95 -1.33
C GLY A 66 0.16 -3.81 0.16
N ARG A 67 -0.87 -4.51 0.63
CA ARG A 67 -1.36 -4.39 2.00
C ARG A 67 -1.47 -5.75 2.68
N VAL A 68 -1.10 -5.81 3.95
CA VAL A 68 -1.16 -7.00 4.79
C VAL A 68 -1.97 -6.71 6.05
N ILE A 69 -3.06 -7.44 6.22
CA ILE A 69 -3.89 -7.43 7.42
C ILE A 69 -3.44 -8.61 8.29
N THR A 70 -2.87 -8.35 9.46
CA THR A 70 -2.22 -9.36 10.29
C THR A 70 -2.28 -9.01 11.77
N ASP A 71 -2.22 -10.05 12.62
CA ASP A 71 -2.00 -9.93 14.07
C ASP A 71 -0.51 -9.93 14.43
N PHE A 72 0.38 -10.00 13.43
CA PHE A 72 1.83 -10.09 13.55
C PHE A 72 2.33 -11.31 14.35
N SER A 73 1.51 -12.36 14.44
CA SER A 73 1.84 -13.54 15.25
C SER A 73 1.40 -14.84 14.58
N THR A 74 0.13 -14.97 14.20
CA THR A 74 -0.46 -16.26 13.79
C THR A 74 -1.13 -16.23 12.42
N ILE A 75 -1.57 -15.05 11.95
CA ILE A 75 -2.30 -14.95 10.67
C ILE A 75 -1.94 -13.68 9.92
N ALA A 76 -1.87 -13.79 8.59
CA ALA A 76 -1.74 -12.66 7.68
C ALA A 76 -2.60 -12.88 6.43
N ARG A 77 -3.18 -11.78 5.91
CA ARG A 77 -3.89 -11.76 4.63
C ARG A 77 -3.35 -10.62 3.77
N ILE A 78 -2.92 -10.97 2.57
CA ILE A 78 -2.45 -10.03 1.55
C ILE A 78 -3.65 -9.54 0.73
N ARG A 79 -3.73 -8.23 0.51
CA ARG A 79 -4.78 -7.53 -0.23
C ARG A 79 -4.19 -6.34 -1.00
N ASP A 80 -4.97 -5.83 -1.95
CA ASP A 80 -4.73 -4.54 -2.60
C ASP A 80 -3.34 -4.43 -3.23
N VAL A 81 -2.89 -5.50 -3.89
CA VAL A 81 -1.60 -5.57 -4.57
C VAL A 81 -1.76 -5.09 -6.00
N PHE A 82 -0.96 -4.10 -6.39
CA PHE A 82 -0.92 -3.60 -7.76
C PHE A 82 0.40 -2.89 -8.09
N GLU A 83 0.69 -2.82 -9.38
CA GLU A 83 1.65 -1.93 -10.02
C GLU A 83 0.94 -0.95 -10.97
N LEU A 84 1.59 0.17 -11.30
CA LEU A 84 1.11 1.20 -12.25
C LEU A 84 1.89 1.21 -13.56
#